data_AF-A0A2T0GWL1-F1
#
_entry.id   AF-A0A2T0GWL1-F1
#
_cell.length_a   1.000
_cell.length_b   1.000
_cell.length_c   1.000
_cell.angle_alpha   90.00
_cell.angle_beta   90.00
_cell.angle_gamma   90.00
#
_symmetry.space_group_name_H-M   'P 1'
#
loop_
_entity.id
_entity.type
_entity.pdbx_description
1 polymer ?
#
loop_
_entity_poly.entity_id
_entity_poly.type
_entity_poly.pdbx_seq_one_letter_code
_entity_poly.pdbx_strand_id
1 'polypeptide(L)'
;MGRNGGRWTTPVPFPLGTTRPEVPSLVRRLPDGGYLVGEAAAQRAEAPEWTCSHFVTSLGEDAPLLLGGEFVPAQRLVATVVEWVADQVTHRHGYPPEHIAVAHNCWWGPHRTHLVHRALAELGITDVTLLPETLAVAVDYVSKQTVADGGTIVVGNTGGSGSGVAVLRKHEQSSSADLSARGPGSGLEPLGPTVESETPAGAELDELVLERVRTEFADSFARLDPADPGHRAAASRLRAECTRAREELSHRELARFSVPLPDEPGEFELSRGGYERMARARLEWLPEMLVQTVQSVSLAPEDLEAVVLAGGPARTPLLRELVRQRLHERVPAPDASGPPVRVDGSPELVAARGAAFRAAEVLSAATDRAAAGAETSVLMRVRDPGEDNPVTENEYGVDSTEAVIENASADPTVPPPRPPVEVEPMSVEPTPTKKSFKILKLTLAALLIAFGLVMTFVQGFGGQSAGPGIVQQAK
;
A
#
# COMPACT_ATOMS: atom_id res chain seq x y z
N MET A 1 0.13 11.33 -9.12
CA MET A 1 1.07 12.47 -9.20
C MET A 1 1.60 12.52 -10.63
N GLY A 2 1.85 13.69 -11.21
CA GLY A 2 2.36 13.82 -12.59
C GLY A 2 3.53 14.80 -12.67
N ARG A 3 4.12 14.94 -13.86
CA ARG A 3 5.16 15.96 -14.14
C ARG A 3 4.57 17.12 -14.93
N ASN A 4 4.90 18.35 -14.54
CA ASN A 4 4.65 19.55 -15.32
C ASN A 4 5.96 20.34 -15.44
N GLY A 5 6.50 20.47 -16.65
CA GLY A 5 7.77 21.17 -16.90
C GLY A 5 8.96 20.59 -16.11
N GLY A 6 9.03 19.27 -15.95
CA GLY A 6 10.10 18.59 -15.21
C GLY A 6 9.95 18.58 -13.68
N ARG A 7 8.94 19.27 -13.13
CA ARG A 7 8.63 19.24 -11.70
C ARG A 7 7.45 18.33 -11.40
N TRP A 8 7.50 17.64 -10.27
CA TRP A 8 6.37 16.85 -9.79
C TRP A 8 5.25 17.76 -9.27
N THR A 9 4.01 17.48 -9.67
CA THR A 9 2.83 18.16 -9.15
C THR A 9 2.47 17.63 -7.77
N THR A 10 1.74 18.39 -6.95
CA THR A 10 1.16 17.84 -5.71
C THR A 10 0.31 16.59 -6.02
N PRO A 11 0.35 15.52 -5.20
CA PRO A 11 -0.49 14.36 -5.47
C PRO A 11 -1.96 14.67 -5.22
N VAL A 12 -2.79 14.30 -6.19
CA VAL A 12 -4.26 14.46 -6.18
C VAL A 12 -4.88 13.06 -6.10
N PRO A 13 -5.90 12.85 -5.25
CA PRO A 13 -6.66 11.60 -5.24
C PRO A 13 -7.24 11.27 -6.61
N PHE A 14 -7.09 10.02 -7.04
CA PHE A 14 -7.75 9.53 -8.23
C PHE A 14 -9.16 9.04 -7.85
N PRO A 15 -10.23 9.47 -8.54
CA PRO A 15 -11.60 9.12 -8.16
C PRO A 15 -11.92 7.67 -8.59
N LEU A 16 -11.62 6.69 -7.73
CA LEU A 16 -11.93 5.28 -7.99
C LEU A 16 -13.41 4.96 -7.75
N GLY A 17 -14.03 5.58 -6.76
CA GLY A 17 -15.44 5.42 -6.43
C GLY A 17 -16.35 6.46 -7.08
N THR A 18 -17.66 6.22 -7.00
CA THR A 18 -18.67 7.11 -7.58
C THR A 18 -18.93 8.36 -6.73
N THR A 19 -18.85 8.22 -5.41
CA THR A 19 -19.13 9.31 -4.45
C THR A 19 -17.90 9.77 -3.69
N ARG A 20 -16.92 8.88 -3.48
CA ARG A 20 -15.67 9.14 -2.79
C ARG A 20 -14.50 8.60 -3.62
N PRO A 21 -13.28 9.14 -3.46
CA PRO A 21 -12.13 8.66 -4.22
C PRO A 21 -11.66 7.26 -3.79
N GLU A 22 -11.94 6.83 -2.57
CA GLU A 22 -11.71 5.47 -2.10
C GLU A 22 -12.81 4.49 -2.56
N VAL A 23 -12.44 3.22 -2.64
CA VAL A 23 -13.36 2.10 -2.88
C VAL A 23 -13.11 1.01 -1.83
N PRO A 24 -14.11 0.18 -1.50
CA PRO A 24 -13.89 -0.94 -0.59
C PRO A 24 -12.87 -1.93 -1.18
N SER A 25 -12.01 -2.48 -0.32
CA SER A 25 -11.13 -3.62 -0.66
C SER A 25 -11.95 -4.90 -0.74
N LEU A 26 -12.77 -4.98 -1.80
CA LEU A 26 -13.71 -6.04 -2.09
C LEU A 26 -13.42 -6.54 -3.50
N VAL A 27 -13.23 -7.85 -3.63
CA VAL A 27 -12.96 -8.49 -4.91
C VAL A 27 -14.06 -9.51 -5.18
N ARG A 28 -14.59 -9.53 -6.40
CA ARG A 28 -15.50 -10.59 -6.86
C ARG A 28 -14.88 -11.30 -8.04
N ARG A 29 -14.77 -12.63 -7.97
CA ARG A 29 -14.35 -13.45 -9.11
C ARG A 29 -15.51 -13.64 -10.07
N LEU A 30 -15.22 -13.55 -11.37
CA LEU A 30 -16.18 -13.81 -12.44
C LEU A 30 -16.02 -15.25 -12.97
N PRO A 31 -17.06 -15.84 -13.57
CA PRO A 31 -16.98 -17.20 -14.12
C PRO A 31 -15.91 -17.40 -15.21
N ASP A 32 -15.55 -16.32 -15.92
CA ASP A 32 -14.48 -16.31 -16.92
C ASP A 32 -13.06 -16.24 -16.32
N GLY A 33 -12.95 -16.18 -15.00
CA GLY A 33 -11.70 -16.05 -14.26
C GLY A 33 -11.23 -14.60 -14.05
N GLY A 34 -11.95 -13.61 -14.57
CA GLY A 34 -11.70 -12.19 -14.30
C GLY A 34 -12.10 -11.78 -12.88
N TYR A 35 -11.78 -10.53 -12.53
CA TYR A 35 -12.13 -9.95 -11.24
C TYR A 35 -12.85 -8.61 -11.39
N LEU A 36 -13.86 -8.39 -10.56
CA LEU A 36 -14.40 -7.07 -10.27
C LEU A 36 -13.82 -6.61 -8.92
N VAL A 37 -13.59 -5.30 -8.79
CA VAL A 37 -13.04 -4.69 -7.58
C VAL A 37 -13.93 -3.54 -7.13
N GLY A 38 -14.01 -3.29 -5.82
CA GLY A 38 -14.64 -2.10 -5.26
C GLY A 38 -16.16 -2.08 -5.40
N GLU A 39 -16.72 -0.91 -5.74
CA GLU A 39 -18.18 -0.72 -5.88
C GLU A 39 -18.80 -1.66 -6.91
N ALA A 40 -18.10 -1.98 -8.00
CA ALA A 40 -18.57 -2.91 -9.03
C ALA A 40 -18.71 -4.35 -8.51
N ALA A 41 -17.85 -4.75 -7.57
CA ALA A 41 -17.99 -6.03 -6.85
C ALA A 41 -19.15 -5.97 -5.85
N ALA A 42 -19.30 -4.84 -5.13
CA ALA A 42 -20.33 -4.64 -4.12
C ALA A 42 -21.75 -4.70 -4.69
N GLN A 43 -21.98 -4.11 -5.88
CA GLN A 43 -23.27 -4.14 -6.57
C GLN A 43 -23.75 -5.55 -6.93
N ARG A 44 -22.85 -6.54 -6.93
CA ARG A 44 -23.15 -7.94 -7.26
C ARG A 44 -22.89 -8.88 -6.09
N ALA A 45 -22.90 -8.38 -4.86
CA ALA A 45 -22.54 -9.15 -3.65
C ALA A 45 -23.58 -10.20 -3.21
N GLU A 46 -24.66 -10.42 -3.98
CA GLU A 46 -25.75 -11.35 -3.65
C GLU A 46 -25.32 -12.83 -3.60
N ALA A 47 -24.15 -13.15 -4.18
CA ALA A 47 -23.54 -14.47 -4.11
C ALA A 47 -22.20 -14.36 -3.35
N PRO A 48 -22.21 -14.48 -2.00
CA PRO A 48 -21.06 -14.21 -1.15
C PRO A 48 -19.88 -15.15 -1.42
N GLU A 49 -20.11 -16.36 -1.92
CA GLU A 49 -19.06 -17.33 -2.27
C GLU A 49 -18.18 -16.89 -3.45
N TRP A 50 -18.63 -15.89 -4.22
CA TRP A 50 -17.87 -15.29 -5.33
C TRP A 50 -17.18 -14.00 -4.94
N THR A 51 -17.39 -13.51 -3.72
CA THR A 51 -16.92 -12.22 -3.25
C THR A 51 -16.01 -12.41 -2.04
N CYS A 52 -14.90 -11.69 -1.98
CA CYS A 52 -13.96 -11.72 -0.88
C CYS A 52 -13.63 -10.29 -0.43
N SER A 53 -13.81 -10.03 0.87
CA SER A 53 -13.31 -8.86 1.59
C SER A 53 -12.34 -9.30 2.68
N HIS A 54 -11.68 -8.34 3.32
CA HIS A 54 -10.74 -8.58 4.43
C HIS A 54 -9.56 -9.52 4.10
N PHE A 55 -9.33 -9.87 2.83
CA PHE A 55 -8.21 -10.72 2.41
C PHE A 55 -6.83 -10.17 2.77
N VAL A 56 -6.72 -8.87 3.09
CA VAL A 56 -5.48 -8.26 3.59
C VAL A 56 -5.05 -8.86 4.93
N THR A 57 -5.98 -9.28 5.80
CA THR A 57 -5.63 -9.93 7.08
C THR A 57 -5.18 -11.37 6.88
N SER A 58 -5.63 -12.03 5.82
CA SER A 58 -5.19 -13.39 5.44
C SER A 58 -3.86 -13.40 4.68
N LEU A 59 -3.17 -12.27 4.57
CA LEU A 59 -1.92 -12.18 3.82
C LEU A 59 -0.80 -12.96 4.52
N GLY A 60 -0.15 -13.87 3.78
CA GLY A 60 0.93 -14.70 4.31
C GLY A 60 0.46 -15.92 5.09
N GLU A 61 -0.85 -16.17 5.16
CA GLU A 61 -1.39 -17.44 5.64
C GLU A 61 -1.14 -18.55 4.61
N ASP A 62 -0.85 -19.76 5.09
CA ASP A 62 -0.62 -20.93 4.22
C ASP A 62 -1.91 -21.38 3.54
N ALA A 63 -3.06 -21.21 4.20
CA ALA A 63 -4.36 -21.62 3.69
C ALA A 63 -4.88 -20.60 2.66
N PRO A 64 -5.11 -20.99 1.40
CA PRO A 64 -5.68 -20.11 0.40
C PRO A 64 -7.16 -19.82 0.68
N LEU A 65 -7.67 -18.72 0.13
CA LEU A 65 -9.07 -18.33 0.22
C LEU A 65 -9.88 -19.06 -0.85
N LEU A 66 -11.05 -19.61 -0.49
CA LEU A 66 -11.96 -20.21 -1.46
C LEU A 66 -12.84 -19.11 -2.08
N LEU A 67 -12.66 -18.85 -3.38
CA LEU A 67 -13.37 -17.79 -4.09
C LEU A 67 -13.92 -18.29 -5.42
N GLY A 68 -15.24 -18.42 -5.52
CA GLY A 68 -15.91 -18.92 -6.72
C GLY A 68 -15.46 -20.33 -7.13
N GLY A 69 -15.23 -21.20 -6.14
CA GLY A 69 -14.79 -22.59 -6.32
C GLY A 69 -13.27 -22.78 -6.52
N GLU A 70 -12.49 -21.69 -6.54
CA GLU A 70 -11.03 -21.73 -6.72
C GLU A 70 -10.31 -21.35 -5.42
N PHE A 71 -9.15 -21.96 -5.20
CA PHE A 71 -8.25 -21.59 -4.11
C PHE A 71 -7.32 -20.46 -4.55
N VAL A 72 -7.48 -19.28 -3.96
CA VAL A 72 -6.76 -18.06 -4.31
C VAL A 72 -5.96 -17.56 -3.10
N PRO A 73 -4.62 -17.47 -3.18
CA PRO A 73 -3.83 -16.87 -2.11
C PRO A 73 -4.14 -15.37 -1.93
N ALA A 74 -4.13 -14.89 -0.69
CA ALA A 74 -4.45 -13.50 -0.35
C ALA A 74 -3.57 -12.46 -1.08
N GLN A 75 -2.27 -12.72 -1.21
CA GLN A 75 -1.32 -11.86 -1.93
C GLN A 75 -1.70 -11.66 -3.40
N ARG A 76 -2.38 -12.64 -4.01
CA ARG A 76 -2.85 -12.55 -5.39
C ARG A 76 -4.02 -11.56 -5.48
N LEU A 77 -4.95 -11.59 -4.51
CA LEU A 77 -6.05 -10.62 -4.45
C LEU A 77 -5.55 -9.19 -4.20
N VAL A 78 -4.53 -9.02 -3.33
CA VAL A 78 -3.87 -7.72 -3.14
C VAL A 78 -3.26 -7.21 -4.46
N ALA A 79 -2.51 -8.07 -5.17
CA ALA A 79 -1.92 -7.70 -6.46
C ALA A 79 -2.98 -7.37 -7.52
N THR A 80 -4.09 -8.11 -7.56
CA THR A 80 -5.24 -7.82 -8.44
C THR A 80 -5.85 -6.45 -8.16
N VAL A 81 -5.96 -6.02 -6.90
CA VAL A 81 -6.45 -4.66 -6.59
C VAL A 81 -5.47 -3.61 -7.09
N VAL A 82 -4.16 -3.81 -6.93
CA VAL A 82 -3.13 -2.88 -7.43
C VAL A 82 -3.14 -2.79 -8.95
N GLU A 83 -3.22 -3.92 -9.64
CA GLU A 83 -3.38 -4.00 -11.11
C GLU A 83 -4.63 -3.25 -11.54
N TRP A 84 -5.78 -3.51 -10.90
CA TRP A 84 -7.03 -2.83 -11.20
C TRP A 84 -6.91 -1.30 -11.05
N VAL A 85 -6.26 -0.80 -9.99
CA VAL A 85 -6.02 0.65 -9.83
C VAL A 85 -5.13 1.19 -10.94
N ALA A 86 -4.05 0.48 -11.31
CA ALA A 86 -3.17 0.87 -12.40
C ALA A 86 -3.90 0.91 -13.75
N ASP A 87 -4.79 -0.04 -14.00
CA ASP A 87 -5.64 -0.06 -15.19
C ASP A 87 -6.61 1.12 -15.21
N GLN A 88 -7.26 1.46 -14.09
CA GLN A 88 -8.13 2.64 -14.02
C GLN A 88 -7.37 3.93 -14.36
N VAL A 89 -6.16 4.09 -13.84
CA VAL A 89 -5.28 5.23 -14.15
C VAL A 89 -4.90 5.21 -15.63
N THR A 90 -4.51 4.07 -16.18
CA THR A 90 -4.13 3.89 -17.58
C THR A 90 -5.29 4.24 -18.52
N HIS A 91 -6.50 3.75 -18.23
CA HIS A 91 -7.70 4.06 -19.01
C HIS A 91 -8.03 5.56 -19.02
N ARG A 92 -7.78 6.26 -17.90
CA ARG A 92 -8.06 7.70 -17.79
C ARG A 92 -7.00 8.57 -18.46
N HIS A 93 -5.72 8.20 -18.35
CA HIS A 93 -4.60 9.03 -18.78
C HIS A 93 -3.98 8.59 -20.13
N GLY A 94 -4.29 7.40 -20.61
CA GLY A 94 -3.85 6.85 -21.90
C GLY A 94 -2.49 6.14 -21.87
N TYR A 95 -1.81 6.09 -20.71
CA TYR A 95 -0.52 5.43 -20.54
C TYR A 95 -0.40 4.86 -19.11
N PRO A 96 0.39 3.77 -18.93
CA PRO A 96 0.57 3.16 -17.62
C PRO A 96 1.38 4.04 -16.67
N PRO A 97 1.23 3.87 -15.34
CA PRO A 97 2.07 4.56 -14.37
C PRO A 97 3.55 4.18 -14.56
N GLU A 98 4.44 5.18 -14.49
CA GLU A 98 5.91 4.97 -14.54
C GLU A 98 6.42 4.22 -13.30
N HIS A 99 5.74 4.40 -12.16
CA HIS A 99 6.06 3.75 -10.89
C HIS A 99 4.81 3.66 -10.01
N ILE A 100 4.70 2.60 -9.22
CA ILE A 100 3.62 2.41 -8.24
C ILE A 100 4.23 2.39 -6.85
N ALA A 101 3.63 3.11 -5.90
CA ALA A 101 3.95 2.94 -4.49
C ALA A 101 2.71 2.48 -3.73
N VAL A 102 2.85 1.41 -2.96
CA VAL A 102 1.76 0.82 -2.18
C VAL A 102 2.09 0.94 -0.70
N ALA A 103 1.32 1.76 0.01
CA ALA A 103 1.36 1.81 1.46
C ALA A 103 0.72 0.54 2.02
N HIS A 104 1.43 -0.15 2.91
CA HIS A 104 0.96 -1.39 3.52
C HIS A 104 0.95 -1.29 5.05
N ASN A 105 0.10 -2.08 5.69
CA ASN A 105 0.10 -2.20 7.15
C ASN A 105 1.50 -2.59 7.63
N CYS A 106 1.95 -2.01 8.74
CA CYS A 106 3.33 -2.14 9.22
C CYS A 106 3.76 -3.60 9.49
N TRP A 107 2.82 -4.44 9.90
CA TRP A 107 3.01 -5.83 10.30
C TRP A 107 3.24 -6.85 9.18
N TRP A 108 3.28 -6.39 7.93
CA TRP A 108 3.58 -7.27 6.82
C TRP A 108 4.99 -7.87 6.95
N GLY A 109 5.93 -7.11 7.50
CA GLY A 109 7.33 -7.51 7.60
C GLY A 109 7.93 -7.93 6.25
N PRO A 110 9.14 -8.53 6.24
CA PRO A 110 9.80 -8.94 4.99
C PRO A 110 9.07 -10.06 4.24
N HIS A 111 8.42 -10.99 4.96
CA HIS A 111 7.78 -12.15 4.34
C HIS A 111 6.55 -11.76 3.51
N ARG A 112 5.59 -11.04 4.10
CA ARG A 112 4.34 -10.70 3.41
C ARG A 112 4.57 -9.67 2.31
N THR A 113 5.48 -8.71 2.53
CA THR A 113 5.90 -7.76 1.48
C THR A 113 6.52 -8.49 0.28
N HIS A 114 7.38 -9.50 0.52
CA HIS A 114 7.93 -10.34 -0.55
C HIS A 114 6.87 -11.13 -1.32
N LEU A 115 5.86 -11.68 -0.64
CA LEU A 115 4.74 -12.38 -1.28
C LEU A 115 3.96 -11.45 -2.22
N VAL A 116 3.67 -10.23 -1.78
CA VAL A 116 2.97 -9.22 -2.61
C VAL A 116 3.85 -8.79 -3.78
N HIS A 117 5.15 -8.55 -3.56
CA HIS A 117 6.08 -8.25 -4.65
C HIS A 117 6.10 -9.35 -5.73
N ARG A 118 6.14 -10.63 -5.32
CA ARG A 118 6.08 -11.74 -6.28
C ARG A 118 4.76 -11.77 -7.04
N ALA A 119 3.63 -11.61 -6.34
CA ALA A 119 2.31 -11.59 -6.98
C ALA A 119 2.17 -10.43 -7.99
N LEU A 120 2.72 -9.25 -7.68
CA LEU A 120 2.77 -8.12 -8.61
C LEU A 120 3.66 -8.41 -9.83
N ALA A 121 4.83 -9.02 -9.62
CA ALA A 121 5.74 -9.39 -10.70
C ALA A 121 5.12 -10.43 -11.65
N GLU A 122 4.30 -11.36 -11.14
CA GLU A 122 3.53 -12.31 -11.96
C GLU A 122 2.51 -11.62 -12.88
N LEU A 123 2.00 -10.46 -12.48
CA LEU A 123 1.13 -9.59 -13.29
C LEU A 123 1.93 -8.65 -14.21
N GLY A 124 3.25 -8.69 -14.16
CA GLY A 124 4.13 -7.81 -14.93
C GLY A 124 4.31 -6.41 -14.34
N ILE A 125 3.89 -6.19 -13.09
CA ILE A 125 4.08 -4.95 -12.35
C ILE A 125 5.38 -5.04 -11.56
N THR A 126 6.47 -4.52 -12.14
CA THR A 126 7.82 -4.63 -11.56
C THR A 126 8.32 -3.37 -10.89
N ASP A 127 7.91 -2.20 -11.38
CA ASP A 127 8.33 -0.89 -10.87
C ASP A 127 7.42 -0.45 -9.72
N VAL A 128 7.59 -1.15 -8.58
CA VAL A 128 6.78 -0.95 -7.38
C VAL A 128 7.63 -0.75 -6.13
N THR A 129 7.23 0.19 -5.29
CA THR A 129 7.76 0.37 -3.93
C THR A 129 6.68 0.06 -2.90
N LEU A 130 6.99 -0.84 -1.99
CA LEU A 130 6.19 -1.07 -0.79
C LEU A 130 6.75 -0.21 0.34
N LEU A 131 5.89 0.47 1.08
CA LEU A 131 6.27 1.24 2.27
C LEU A 131 5.24 1.08 3.40
N PRO A 132 5.64 1.11 4.68
CA PRO A 132 4.69 1.11 5.78
C PRO A 132 3.74 2.31 5.72
N GLU A 133 2.48 2.11 6.07
CA GLU A 133 1.46 3.17 6.13
C GLU A 133 1.86 4.31 7.08
N THR A 134 2.46 3.99 8.22
CA THR A 134 2.93 5.01 9.18
C THR A 134 4.01 5.91 8.57
N LEU A 135 4.94 5.34 7.80
CA LEU A 135 5.94 6.11 7.06
C LEU A 135 5.28 6.93 5.94
N ALA A 136 4.34 6.36 5.20
CA ALA A 136 3.61 7.10 4.17
C ALA A 136 2.86 8.31 4.77
N VAL A 137 2.19 8.12 5.90
CA VAL A 137 1.51 9.20 6.63
C VAL A 137 2.49 10.28 7.07
N ALA A 138 3.65 9.89 7.59
CA ALA A 138 4.72 10.81 7.98
C ALA A 138 5.23 11.63 6.79
N VAL A 139 5.51 10.97 5.64
CA VAL A 139 5.94 11.63 4.39
C VAL A 139 4.91 12.67 3.94
N ASP A 140 3.62 12.34 3.97
CA ASP A 140 2.59 13.32 3.62
C ASP A 140 2.55 14.49 4.62
N TYR A 141 2.67 14.21 5.91
CA TYR A 141 2.60 15.22 6.95
C TYR A 141 3.73 16.26 6.79
N VAL A 142 4.98 15.81 6.68
CA VAL A 142 6.14 16.72 6.53
C VAL A 142 6.19 17.44 5.18
N SER A 143 5.48 16.93 4.16
CA SER A 143 5.34 17.63 2.88
C SER A 143 4.45 18.89 2.95
N LYS A 144 3.65 19.03 4.03
CA LYS A 144 2.67 20.11 4.20
C LYS A 144 2.89 20.95 5.44
N GLN A 145 3.40 20.32 6.49
CA GLN A 145 3.64 20.94 7.78
C GLN A 145 5.13 21.16 7.96
N THR A 146 5.48 22.33 8.48
CA THR A 146 6.84 22.58 8.94
C THR A 146 7.11 21.76 10.19
N VAL A 147 8.12 20.91 10.10
CA VAL A 147 8.75 20.19 11.21
C VAL A 147 10.22 20.63 11.20
N ALA A 148 10.80 20.95 12.35
CA ALA A 148 12.19 21.39 12.42
C ALA A 148 13.15 20.25 12.02
N ASP A 149 14.38 20.59 11.69
CA ASP A 149 15.44 19.59 11.61
C ASP A 149 15.71 19.00 13.01
N GLY A 150 15.86 17.68 13.12
CA GLY A 150 15.90 16.96 14.39
C GLY A 150 14.53 16.78 15.07
N GLY A 151 13.50 17.50 14.61
CA GLY A 151 12.14 17.42 15.11
C GLY A 151 11.53 16.04 14.94
N THR A 152 10.77 15.59 15.93
CA THR A 152 10.21 14.24 15.97
C THR A 152 8.69 14.26 15.83
N ILE A 153 8.18 13.37 14.98
CA ILE A 153 6.76 13.13 14.77
C ILE A 153 6.40 11.70 15.18
N VAL A 154 5.23 11.55 15.77
CA VAL A 154 4.67 10.23 16.11
C VAL A 154 3.44 10.01 15.24
N VAL A 155 3.43 8.94 14.48
CA VAL A 155 2.27 8.56 13.68
C VAL A 155 1.52 7.46 14.40
N GLY A 156 0.27 7.71 14.76
CA GLY A 156 -0.70 6.70 15.19
C GLY A 156 -1.70 6.43 14.07
N ASN A 157 -1.54 5.32 13.36
CA ASN A 157 -2.44 4.94 12.28
C ASN A 157 -3.37 3.82 12.75
N THR A 158 -4.67 3.97 12.52
CA THR A 158 -5.68 2.95 12.82
C THR A 158 -6.55 2.75 11.60
N GLY A 159 -6.39 1.60 10.95
CA GLY A 159 -7.09 1.23 9.72
C GLY A 159 -8.21 0.22 9.96
N GLY A 160 -8.81 -0.27 8.86
CA GLY A 160 -9.86 -1.28 8.93
C GLY A 160 -9.39 -2.67 9.39
N SER A 161 -8.09 -2.95 9.26
CA SER A 161 -7.48 -4.28 9.47
C SER A 161 -6.35 -4.30 10.51
N GLY A 162 -6.07 -3.18 11.15
CA GLY A 162 -5.04 -3.09 12.19
C GLY A 162 -4.70 -1.66 12.53
N SER A 163 -3.86 -1.51 13.54
CA SER A 163 -3.35 -0.23 14.00
C SER A 163 -1.84 -0.32 14.21
N GLY A 164 -1.15 0.82 14.11
CA GLY A 164 0.28 0.90 14.34
C GLY A 164 0.75 2.29 14.75
N VAL A 165 1.87 2.31 15.46
CA VAL A 165 2.53 3.51 15.96
C VAL A 165 4.00 3.50 15.53
N ALA A 166 4.44 4.58 14.89
CA ALA A 166 5.85 4.79 14.58
C ALA A 166 6.31 6.17 15.07
N VAL A 167 7.55 6.24 15.54
CA VAL A 167 8.21 7.49 15.91
C VAL A 167 9.28 7.77 14.86
N LEU A 168 9.20 8.93 14.21
CA LEU A 168 10.11 9.32 13.13
C LEU A 168 10.73 10.68 13.42
N ARG A 169 12.04 10.78 13.25
CA ARG A 169 12.78 12.05 13.29
C ARG A 169 12.94 12.60 11.89
N LYS A 170 12.70 13.90 11.75
CA LYS A 170 13.03 14.62 10.53
C LYS A 170 14.51 14.98 10.53
N HIS A 171 15.16 14.69 9.42
CA HIS A 171 16.50 15.13 9.10
C HIS A 171 16.49 15.93 7.80
N GLU A 172 17.26 17.02 7.74
CA GLU A 172 17.56 17.66 6.47
C GLU A 172 18.21 16.64 5.52
N GLN A 173 17.82 16.71 4.25
CA GLN A 173 18.38 15.88 3.19
C GLN A 173 19.88 16.17 3.08
N SER A 174 20.71 15.39 3.77
CA SER A 174 22.15 15.41 3.54
C SER A 174 22.44 14.90 2.13
N SER A 175 23.35 15.60 1.44
CA SER A 175 23.82 15.28 0.09
C SER A 175 24.11 13.79 -0.10
N SER A 176 23.59 13.25 -1.21
CA SER A 176 23.76 11.95 -1.92
C SER A 176 24.64 10.78 -1.39
N ALA A 177 25.55 10.95 -0.44
CA ALA A 177 26.54 9.96 -0.05
C ALA A 177 26.07 8.93 1.01
N ASP A 178 24.96 9.16 1.72
CA ASP A 178 24.56 8.32 2.88
C ASP A 178 23.20 7.60 2.70
N LEU A 179 22.79 7.43 1.44
CA LEU A 179 21.48 6.85 1.06
C LEU A 179 21.37 5.33 1.32
N SER A 180 22.48 4.64 1.58
CA SER A 180 22.49 3.17 1.75
C SER A 180 22.01 2.71 3.13
N ALA A 181 22.08 3.56 4.16
CA ALA A 181 21.56 3.26 5.50
C ALA A 181 20.19 3.90 5.76
N ARG A 182 19.90 5.04 5.11
CA ARG A 182 18.72 5.89 5.38
C ARG A 182 17.51 5.63 4.48
N GLY A 183 17.67 4.81 3.44
CA GLY A 183 16.71 4.74 2.34
C GLY A 183 16.64 6.07 1.57
N PRO A 184 16.09 6.09 0.34
CA PRO A 184 16.02 7.34 -0.42
C PRO A 184 15.13 8.39 0.31
N GLY A 185 15.39 9.68 0.12
CA GLY A 185 14.39 10.72 -0.14
C GLY A 185 13.60 11.40 0.99
N SER A 186 13.08 10.69 2.00
CA SER A 186 12.00 11.25 2.83
C SER A 186 12.47 12.26 3.88
N GLY A 187 13.77 12.28 4.20
CA GLY A 187 14.30 13.02 5.35
C GLY A 187 13.68 12.54 6.67
N LEU A 188 13.20 11.29 6.74
CA LEU A 188 12.56 10.71 7.91
C LEU A 188 13.27 9.45 8.35
N GLU A 189 13.75 9.44 9.59
CA GLU A 189 14.43 8.33 10.24
C GLU A 189 13.53 7.72 11.32
N PRO A 190 13.14 6.43 11.22
CA PRO A 190 12.48 5.73 12.31
C PRO A 190 13.41 5.64 13.54
N LEU A 191 12.97 6.14 14.69
CA LEU A 191 13.77 6.15 15.92
C LEU A 191 13.68 4.84 16.73
N GLY A 192 12.88 3.89 16.28
CA GLY A 192 12.64 2.63 16.97
C GLY A 192 11.74 1.69 16.16
N PRO A 193 11.45 0.49 16.70
CA PRO A 193 10.52 -0.43 16.07
C PRO A 193 9.13 0.20 15.99
N THR A 194 8.44 -0.08 14.89
CA THR A 194 7.01 0.24 14.79
C THR A 194 6.24 -0.72 15.68
N VAL A 195 5.37 -0.18 16.53
CA VAL A 195 4.42 -0.98 17.30
C VAL A 195 3.20 -1.22 16.44
N GLU A 196 2.67 -2.43 16.45
CA GLU A 196 1.58 -2.82 15.58
C GLU A 196 0.68 -3.84 16.25
N SER A 197 -0.59 -3.83 15.85
CA SER A 197 -1.56 -4.82 16.29
C SER A 197 -2.67 -4.96 15.27
N GLU A 198 -3.15 -6.18 15.10
CA GLU A 198 -4.42 -6.49 14.42
C GLU A 198 -5.62 -5.86 15.13
N THR A 199 -5.52 -5.78 16.45
CA THR A 199 -6.63 -5.44 17.32
C THR A 199 -6.18 -4.37 18.32
N PRO A 200 -6.82 -3.20 18.36
CA PRO A 200 -8.07 -2.89 17.69
C PRO A 200 -7.91 -2.41 16.25
N ALA A 201 -8.89 -2.77 15.43
CA ALA A 201 -9.06 -2.30 14.06
C ALA A 201 -10.47 -1.75 13.84
N GLY A 202 -10.66 -1.02 12.75
CA GLY A 202 -11.97 -0.50 12.35
C GLY A 202 -13.04 -1.60 12.24
N ALA A 203 -12.69 -2.81 11.81
CA ALA A 203 -13.62 -3.93 11.76
C ALA A 203 -14.11 -4.36 13.15
N GLU A 204 -13.28 -4.28 14.20
CA GLU A 204 -13.73 -4.58 15.56
C GLU A 204 -14.67 -3.49 16.10
N LEU A 205 -14.43 -2.23 15.74
CA LEU A 205 -15.32 -1.13 16.10
C LEU A 205 -16.70 -1.29 15.43
N ASP A 206 -16.73 -1.85 14.22
CA ASP A 206 -17.98 -2.21 13.54
C ASP A 206 -18.71 -3.37 14.21
N GLU A 207 -17.97 -4.39 14.65
CA GLU A 207 -18.55 -5.52 15.37
C GLU A 207 -19.16 -5.08 16.71
N LEU A 208 -18.64 -4.04 17.38
CA LEU A 208 -19.29 -3.48 18.58
C LEU A 208 -20.70 -2.94 18.29
N VAL A 209 -20.89 -2.29 17.14
CA VAL A 209 -22.21 -1.82 16.71
C VAL A 209 -23.09 -3.01 16.34
N LEU A 210 -22.55 -3.99 15.61
CA LEU A 210 -23.29 -5.19 15.23
C LEU A 210 -23.73 -6.00 16.45
N GLU A 211 -22.87 -6.18 17.44
CA GLU A 211 -23.18 -6.89 18.70
C GLU A 211 -24.29 -6.20 19.47
N ARG A 212 -24.30 -4.87 19.47
CA ARG A 212 -25.40 -4.10 20.07
C ARG A 212 -26.72 -4.33 19.35
N VAL A 213 -26.71 -4.35 18.01
CA VAL A 213 -27.89 -4.70 17.21
C VAL A 213 -28.31 -6.16 17.47
N ARG A 214 -27.37 -7.11 17.51
CA ARG A 214 -27.64 -8.52 17.84
C ARG A 214 -28.33 -8.67 19.18
N THR A 215 -27.90 -7.91 20.18
CA THR A 215 -28.51 -7.92 21.52
C THR A 215 -29.97 -7.43 21.48
N GLU A 216 -30.25 -6.39 20.71
CA GLU A 216 -31.60 -5.80 20.63
C GLU A 216 -32.57 -6.65 19.80
N PHE A 217 -32.08 -7.28 18.73
CA PHE A 217 -32.84 -8.13 17.82
C PHE A 217 -32.54 -9.63 18.01
N ALA A 218 -32.29 -10.07 19.25
CA ALA A 218 -31.77 -11.40 19.57
C ALA A 218 -32.60 -12.55 18.97
N ASP A 219 -33.93 -12.46 19.07
CA ASP A 219 -34.84 -13.49 18.53
C ASP A 219 -34.75 -13.58 17.01
N SER A 220 -34.66 -12.44 16.32
CA SER A 220 -34.54 -12.36 14.87
C SER A 220 -33.18 -12.83 14.36
N PHE A 221 -32.12 -12.62 15.13
CA PHE A 221 -30.81 -13.21 14.86
C PHE A 221 -30.77 -14.72 15.08
N ALA A 222 -31.47 -15.24 16.10
CA ALA A 222 -31.51 -16.68 16.39
C ALA A 222 -32.16 -17.51 15.27
N ARG A 223 -32.97 -16.87 14.40
CA ARG A 223 -33.64 -17.50 13.25
C ARG A 223 -32.81 -17.45 11.96
N LEU A 224 -31.65 -16.79 11.95
CA LEU A 224 -30.79 -16.77 10.77
C LEU A 224 -30.16 -18.14 10.52
N ASP A 225 -30.63 -18.81 9.48
CA ASP A 225 -29.99 -19.99 8.89
C ASP A 225 -28.76 -19.63 8.02
N PRO A 226 -27.52 -20.01 8.39
CA PRO A 226 -26.33 -19.78 7.56
C PRO A 226 -26.34 -20.52 6.22
N ALA A 227 -27.12 -21.59 6.08
CA ALA A 227 -27.27 -22.34 4.83
C ALA A 227 -28.14 -21.58 3.80
N ASP A 228 -29.03 -20.69 4.27
CA ASP A 228 -29.88 -19.87 3.42
C ASP A 228 -29.12 -18.69 2.78
N PRO A 229 -29.05 -18.58 1.43
CA PRO A 229 -28.37 -17.48 0.75
C PRO A 229 -28.95 -16.08 1.05
N GLY A 230 -30.26 -15.97 1.22
CA GLY A 230 -30.94 -14.72 1.55
C GLY A 230 -30.57 -14.25 2.96
N HIS A 231 -30.48 -15.17 3.93
CA HIS A 231 -30.02 -14.86 5.27
C HIS A 231 -28.55 -14.40 5.30
N ARG A 232 -27.67 -15.06 4.52
CA ARG A 232 -26.28 -14.59 4.37
C ARG A 232 -26.20 -13.19 3.76
N ALA A 233 -27.02 -12.91 2.73
CA ALA A 233 -27.09 -11.59 2.12
C ALA A 233 -27.60 -10.53 3.10
N ALA A 234 -28.64 -10.82 3.89
CA ALA A 234 -29.17 -9.94 4.95
C ALA A 234 -28.10 -9.63 6.00
N ALA A 235 -27.37 -10.63 6.49
CA ALA A 235 -26.27 -10.45 7.44
C ALA A 235 -25.11 -9.61 6.86
N SER A 236 -24.82 -9.75 5.57
CA SER A 236 -23.81 -8.91 4.90
C SER A 236 -24.27 -7.46 4.77
N ARG A 237 -25.55 -7.22 4.44
CA ARG A 237 -26.12 -5.86 4.38
C ARG A 237 -26.12 -5.19 5.74
N LEU A 238 -26.48 -5.92 6.79
CA LEU A 238 -26.48 -5.39 8.15
C LEU A 238 -25.08 -4.97 8.61
N ARG A 239 -24.04 -5.77 8.32
CA ARG A 239 -22.65 -5.36 8.60
C ARG A 239 -22.28 -4.04 7.92
N ALA A 240 -22.66 -3.88 6.65
CA ALA A 240 -22.41 -2.64 5.91
C ALA A 240 -23.14 -1.43 6.54
N GLU A 241 -24.39 -1.61 7.00
CA GLU A 241 -25.12 -0.57 7.72
C GLU A 241 -24.47 -0.22 9.07
N CYS A 242 -23.97 -1.20 9.83
CA CYS A 242 -23.22 -0.95 11.06
C CYS A 242 -21.95 -0.11 10.81
N THR A 243 -21.16 -0.46 9.79
CA THR A 243 -20.00 0.32 9.35
C THR A 243 -20.38 1.75 8.98
N ARG A 244 -21.44 1.90 8.15
CA ARG A 244 -21.94 3.22 7.72
C ARG A 244 -22.40 4.06 8.91
N ALA A 245 -23.14 3.48 9.84
CA ALA A 245 -23.64 4.17 11.04
C ALA A 245 -22.49 4.62 11.94
N ARG A 246 -21.50 3.76 12.18
CA ARG A 246 -20.27 4.08 12.93
C ARG A 246 -19.51 5.24 12.29
N GLU A 247 -19.37 5.24 10.96
CA GLU A 247 -18.76 6.34 10.23
C GLU A 247 -19.58 7.63 10.33
N GLU A 248 -20.90 7.56 10.20
CA GLU A 248 -21.81 8.71 10.34
C GLU A 248 -21.68 9.37 11.73
N LEU A 249 -21.52 8.56 12.78
CA LEU A 249 -21.32 9.04 14.15
C LEU A 249 -20.01 9.80 14.36
N SER A 250 -19.04 9.73 13.43
CA SER A 250 -17.85 10.59 13.49
C SER A 250 -18.17 12.06 13.22
N HIS A 251 -19.33 12.35 12.61
CA HIS A 251 -19.74 13.70 12.22
C HIS A 251 -21.12 14.11 12.75
N ARG A 252 -21.98 13.14 13.11
CA ARG A 252 -23.31 13.37 13.67
C ARG A 252 -23.42 12.82 15.08
N GLU A 253 -24.37 13.36 15.85
CA GLU A 253 -24.65 12.89 17.22
C GLU A 253 -25.52 11.63 17.24
N LEU A 254 -26.20 11.32 16.14
CA LEU A 254 -27.16 10.24 16.02
C LEU A 254 -27.06 9.60 14.64
N ALA A 255 -27.10 8.27 14.59
CA ALA A 255 -27.23 7.49 13.37
C ALA A 255 -28.47 6.60 13.48
N ARG A 256 -29.20 6.49 12.37
CA ARG A 256 -30.38 5.62 12.22
C ARG A 256 -30.20 4.76 10.98
N PHE A 257 -30.55 3.49 11.08
CA PHE A 257 -30.48 2.57 9.96
C PHE A 257 -31.45 1.41 10.10
N SER A 258 -31.86 0.88 8.94
CA SER A 258 -32.71 -0.29 8.87
C SER A 258 -31.94 -1.56 9.21
N VAL A 259 -32.61 -2.48 9.90
CA VAL A 259 -32.11 -3.81 10.26
C VAL A 259 -32.86 -4.82 9.38
N PRO A 260 -32.29 -5.22 8.22
CA PRO A 260 -33.02 -5.96 7.18
C PRO A 260 -33.05 -7.46 7.49
N LEU A 261 -33.59 -7.84 8.64
CA LEU A 261 -33.76 -9.25 9.02
C LEU A 261 -35.04 -9.82 8.37
N PRO A 262 -35.02 -11.08 7.88
CA PRO A 262 -36.10 -11.67 7.06
C PRO A 262 -37.49 -11.63 7.70
N ASP A 263 -37.58 -11.86 9.01
CA ASP A 263 -38.86 -12.01 9.72
C ASP A 263 -39.33 -10.72 10.41
N GLU A 264 -38.42 -9.79 10.70
CA GLU A 264 -38.70 -8.57 11.45
C GLU A 264 -37.75 -7.46 10.99
N PRO A 265 -38.08 -6.75 9.90
CA PRO A 265 -37.34 -5.55 9.54
C PRO A 265 -37.53 -4.51 10.65
N GLY A 266 -36.41 -4.09 11.24
CA GLY A 266 -36.37 -3.11 12.31
C GLY A 266 -35.73 -1.80 11.88
N GLU A 267 -35.82 -0.80 12.76
CA GLU A 267 -34.98 0.40 12.73
C GLU A 267 -34.15 0.42 14.00
N PHE A 268 -32.87 0.75 13.87
CA PHE A 268 -31.96 0.87 14.99
C PHE A 268 -31.42 2.30 15.08
N GLU A 269 -31.33 2.82 16.30
CA GLU A 269 -30.82 4.15 16.60
C GLU A 269 -29.64 4.07 17.55
N LEU A 270 -28.53 4.72 17.19
CA LEU A 270 -27.34 4.80 18.02
C LEU A 270 -26.88 6.25 18.14
N SER A 271 -26.65 6.72 19.37
CA SER A 271 -26.02 8.01 19.61
C SER A 271 -24.49 7.90 19.63
N ARG A 272 -23.79 8.99 19.30
CA ARG A 272 -22.32 9.06 19.36
C ARG A 272 -21.82 8.71 20.75
N GLY A 273 -22.40 9.31 21.80
CA GLY A 273 -22.02 9.01 23.17
C GLY A 273 -22.29 7.54 23.55
N GLY A 274 -23.32 6.91 22.98
CA GLY A 274 -23.57 5.47 23.13
C GLY A 274 -22.46 4.62 22.53
N TYR A 275 -22.14 4.89 21.27
CA TYR A 275 -21.03 4.24 20.56
C TYR A 275 -19.69 4.45 21.27
N GLU A 276 -19.35 5.69 21.62
CA GLU A 276 -18.07 6.03 22.25
C GLU A 276 -17.89 5.37 23.61
N ARG A 277 -18.96 5.19 24.41
CA ARG A 277 -18.90 4.39 25.65
C ARG A 277 -18.57 2.92 25.37
N MET A 278 -19.18 2.33 24.34
CA MET A 278 -18.91 0.94 23.96
C MET A 278 -17.51 0.76 23.37
N ALA A 279 -17.05 1.72 22.57
CA ALA A 279 -15.77 1.68 21.86
C ALA A 279 -14.57 2.07 22.73
N ARG A 280 -14.79 2.74 23.87
CA ARG A 280 -13.74 3.33 24.72
C ARG A 280 -12.58 2.37 24.99
N ALA A 281 -12.84 1.16 25.47
CA ALA A 281 -11.79 0.20 25.81
C ALA A 281 -10.91 -0.18 24.60
N ARG A 282 -11.49 -0.24 23.40
CA ARG A 282 -10.75 -0.48 22.15
C ARG A 282 -9.99 0.78 21.72
N LEU A 283 -10.60 1.96 21.82
CA LEU A 283 -9.97 3.23 21.45
C LEU A 283 -8.80 3.62 22.38
N GLU A 284 -8.79 3.16 23.63
CA GLU A 284 -7.72 3.42 24.60
C GLU A 284 -6.38 2.74 24.25
N TRP A 285 -6.39 1.68 23.43
CA TRP A 285 -5.16 0.99 23.01
C TRP A 285 -4.18 1.91 22.30
N LEU A 286 -4.64 2.71 21.32
CA LEU A 286 -3.75 3.54 20.51
C LEU A 286 -3.04 4.63 21.33
N PRO A 287 -3.73 5.44 22.16
CA PRO A 287 -3.08 6.38 23.09
C PRO A 287 -2.02 5.74 23.98
N GLU A 288 -2.28 4.54 24.51
CA GLU A 288 -1.35 3.82 25.38
C GLU A 288 -0.11 3.39 24.62
N MET A 289 -0.27 2.75 23.46
CA MET A 289 0.86 2.36 22.63
C MET A 289 1.64 3.57 22.13
N LEU A 290 0.96 4.69 21.87
CA LEU A 290 1.60 5.93 21.44
C LEU A 290 2.57 6.45 22.51
N VAL A 291 2.10 6.55 23.75
CA VAL A 291 2.93 6.95 24.88
C VAL A 291 4.06 5.96 25.13
N GLN A 292 3.77 4.65 25.12
CA GLN A 292 4.80 3.63 25.33
C GLN A 292 5.89 3.69 24.26
N THR A 293 5.51 3.89 22.99
CA THR A 293 6.47 3.98 21.89
C THR A 293 7.33 5.25 22.02
N VAL A 294 6.73 6.38 22.38
CA VAL A 294 7.47 7.63 22.67
C VAL A 294 8.44 7.43 23.83
N GLN A 295 8.03 6.77 24.91
CA GLN A 295 8.88 6.52 26.07
C GLN A 295 9.98 5.48 25.80
N SER A 296 9.79 4.60 24.81
CA SER A 296 10.78 3.60 24.41
C SER A 296 11.98 4.21 23.65
N VAL A 297 11.78 5.39 23.06
CA VAL A 297 12.87 6.14 22.40
C VAL A 297 13.36 7.22 23.36
N SER A 298 14.68 7.40 23.45
CA SER A 298 15.26 8.46 24.28
C SER A 298 15.08 9.82 23.62
N LEU A 299 13.88 10.38 23.75
CA LEU A 299 13.47 11.66 23.17
C LEU A 299 13.51 12.76 24.24
N ALA A 300 14.12 13.90 23.92
CA ALA A 300 13.99 15.08 24.76
C ALA A 300 12.55 15.62 24.63
N PRO A 301 11.90 16.07 25.72
CA PRO A 301 10.52 16.58 25.66
C PRO A 301 10.27 17.64 24.58
N GLU A 302 11.26 18.50 24.35
CA GLU A 302 11.29 19.55 23.34
C GLU A 302 11.35 19.05 21.89
N ASP A 303 11.81 17.82 21.65
CA ASP A 303 11.94 17.25 20.30
C ASP A 303 10.61 16.71 19.76
N LEU A 304 9.61 16.45 20.62
CA LEU A 304 8.31 15.93 20.20
C LEU A 304 7.41 17.06 19.66
N GLU A 305 7.40 17.24 18.35
CA GLU A 305 6.65 18.34 17.73
C GLU A 305 5.18 18.04 17.46
N ALA A 306 4.88 16.80 17.06
CA ALA A 306 3.54 16.44 16.62
C ALA A 306 3.23 14.95 16.76
N VAL A 307 1.95 14.69 17.01
CA VAL A 307 1.30 13.40 16.88
C VAL A 307 0.28 13.47 15.74
N VAL A 308 0.43 12.57 14.78
CA VAL A 308 -0.42 12.50 13.58
C VAL A 308 -1.30 11.26 13.69
N LEU A 309 -2.60 11.46 13.83
CA LEU A 309 -3.59 10.39 13.84
C LEU A 309 -4.13 10.14 12.44
N ALA A 310 -4.00 8.92 11.93
CA ALA A 310 -4.39 8.55 10.59
C ALA A 310 -5.30 7.31 10.54
N GLY A 311 -5.97 7.14 9.40
CA GLY A 311 -6.92 6.08 9.13
C GLY A 311 -8.37 6.42 9.54
N GLY A 312 -9.32 5.63 9.05
CA GLY A 312 -10.76 5.89 9.20
C GLY A 312 -11.21 6.04 10.66
N PRO A 313 -10.93 5.06 11.54
CA PRO A 313 -11.21 5.15 12.97
C PRO A 313 -10.65 6.38 13.68
N ALA A 314 -9.59 7.02 13.16
CA ALA A 314 -9.06 8.27 13.71
C ALA A 314 -10.00 9.48 13.57
N ARG A 315 -11.11 9.33 12.82
CA ARG A 315 -12.21 10.31 12.80
C ARG A 315 -13.06 10.27 14.05
N THR A 316 -13.00 9.21 14.85
CA THR A 316 -13.79 9.10 16.09
C THR A 316 -13.38 10.22 17.06
N PRO A 317 -14.27 11.15 17.44
CA PRO A 317 -13.92 12.29 18.28
C PRO A 317 -13.24 11.90 19.59
N LEU A 318 -13.76 10.87 20.28
CA LEU A 318 -13.16 10.33 21.50
C LEU A 318 -11.68 9.93 21.34
N LEU A 319 -11.27 9.37 20.19
CA LEU A 319 -9.86 8.92 20.04
C LEU A 319 -8.88 10.08 20.17
N ARG A 320 -9.19 11.22 19.56
CA ARG A 320 -8.34 12.42 19.63
C ARG A 320 -8.27 12.97 21.05
N GLU A 321 -9.40 12.95 21.77
CA GLU A 321 -9.46 13.35 23.17
C GLU A 321 -8.57 12.46 24.04
N LEU A 322 -8.71 11.13 23.90
CA LEU A 322 -7.89 10.16 24.62
C LEU A 322 -6.40 10.32 24.35
N VAL A 323 -6.00 10.56 23.09
CA VAL A 323 -4.59 10.80 22.74
C VAL A 323 -4.06 12.06 23.42
N ARG A 324 -4.80 13.18 23.36
CA ARG A 324 -4.39 14.44 24.02
C ARG A 324 -4.27 14.27 25.53
N GLN A 325 -5.27 13.64 26.14
CA GLN A 325 -5.27 13.36 27.56
C GLN A 325 -4.04 12.51 27.95
N ARG A 326 -3.80 11.42 27.22
CA ARG A 326 -2.72 10.49 27.57
C ARG A 326 -1.33 11.10 27.38
N LEU A 327 -1.14 11.89 26.33
CA LEU A 327 0.09 12.66 26.12
C LEU A 327 0.32 13.64 27.28
N HIS A 328 -0.70 14.40 27.68
CA HIS A 328 -0.61 15.34 28.78
C HIS A 328 -0.27 14.67 30.12
N GLU A 329 -0.81 13.48 30.38
CA GLU A 329 -0.61 12.74 31.62
C GLU A 329 0.76 12.05 31.72
N ARG A 330 1.35 11.64 30.58
CA ARG A 330 2.44 10.64 30.56
C ARG A 330 3.68 11.06 29.80
N VAL A 331 3.59 12.07 28.94
CA VAL A 331 4.74 12.62 28.23
C VAL A 331 5.11 13.93 28.92
N PRO A 332 6.36 14.09 29.39
CA PRO A 332 6.80 15.36 29.97
C PRO A 332 6.54 16.48 28.96
N ALA A 333 5.95 17.58 29.43
CA ALA A 333 5.84 18.76 28.59
C ALA A 333 7.25 19.29 28.28
N PRO A 334 7.43 20.02 27.17
CA PRO A 334 8.49 21.02 27.09
C PRO A 334 8.40 21.93 28.33
N ASP A 335 9.40 22.77 28.59
CA ASP A 335 9.34 23.74 29.69
C ASP A 335 7.95 24.43 29.81
N ALA A 336 7.59 24.95 30.98
CA ALA A 336 6.24 25.51 31.23
C ALA A 336 5.85 26.69 30.29
N SER A 337 6.76 27.12 29.41
CA SER A 337 6.61 28.19 28.43
C SER A 337 6.35 27.67 27.01
N GLY A 338 6.63 26.39 26.73
CA GLY A 338 6.51 25.78 25.41
C GLY A 338 5.06 25.47 25.02
N PRO A 339 4.74 25.47 23.71
CA PRO A 339 3.44 25.03 23.24
C PRO A 339 3.23 23.53 23.50
N PRO A 340 1.99 23.08 23.77
CA PRO A 340 1.71 21.64 23.92
C PRO A 340 1.96 20.90 22.60
N VAL A 341 2.30 19.62 22.70
CA VAL A 341 2.46 18.71 21.55
C VAL A 341 1.23 18.79 20.65
N ARG A 342 1.44 19.05 19.36
CA ARG A 342 0.35 19.13 18.38
C ARG A 342 -0.26 17.75 18.18
N VAL A 343 -1.59 17.66 18.11
CA VAL A 343 -2.30 16.43 17.76
C VAL A 343 -3.19 16.68 16.56
N ASP A 344 -2.72 16.27 15.39
CA ASP A 344 -3.33 16.50 14.09
C ASP A 344 -4.04 15.24 13.59
N GLY A 345 -5.14 15.42 12.86
CA GLY A 345 -5.83 14.31 12.20
C GLY A 345 -5.61 14.34 10.70
N SER A 346 -5.40 13.16 10.14
CA SER A 346 -5.16 12.92 8.73
C SER A 346 -5.82 11.59 8.33
N PRO A 347 -7.17 11.51 8.36
CA PRO A 347 -7.85 10.22 8.39
C PRO A 347 -7.92 9.51 7.02
N GLU A 348 -8.09 10.23 5.91
CA GLU A 348 -8.34 9.62 4.60
C GLU A 348 -7.30 10.01 3.55
N LEU A 349 -6.90 9.03 2.74
CA LEU A 349 -6.00 9.17 1.58
C LEU A 349 -4.56 9.61 1.92
N VAL A 350 -4.24 9.80 3.19
CA VAL A 350 -2.96 10.35 3.64
C VAL A 350 -1.82 9.36 3.36
N ALA A 351 -2.03 8.08 3.68
CA ALA A 351 -1.08 7.03 3.30
C ALA A 351 -0.90 6.93 1.77
N ALA A 352 -1.99 6.99 0.99
CA ALA A 352 -1.91 6.94 -0.47
C ALA A 352 -1.17 8.16 -1.07
N ARG A 353 -1.38 9.36 -0.51
CA ARG A 353 -0.70 10.59 -0.93
C ARG A 353 0.78 10.57 -0.56
N GLY A 354 1.11 10.09 0.63
CA GLY A 354 2.48 9.84 1.06
C GLY A 354 3.21 8.82 0.19
N ALA A 355 2.53 7.74 -0.19
CA ALA A 355 3.03 6.77 -1.16
C ALA A 355 3.30 7.44 -2.52
N ALA A 356 2.43 8.33 -2.98
CA ALA A 356 2.65 9.07 -4.22
C ALA A 356 3.88 10.00 -4.15
N PHE A 357 4.11 10.69 -3.03
CA PHE A 357 5.36 11.42 -2.81
C PHE A 357 6.57 10.49 -2.83
N ARG A 358 6.46 9.32 -2.19
CA ARG A 358 7.52 8.30 -2.22
C ARG A 358 7.87 7.84 -3.63
N ALA A 359 6.87 7.62 -4.47
CA ALA A 359 7.09 7.23 -5.87
C ALA A 359 7.87 8.32 -6.64
N ALA A 360 7.51 9.59 -6.44
CA ALA A 360 8.21 10.71 -7.06
C ALA A 360 9.68 10.84 -6.60
N GLU A 361 9.96 10.59 -5.32
CA GLU A 361 11.33 10.58 -4.79
C GLU A 361 12.18 9.48 -5.44
N VAL A 362 11.64 8.25 -5.53
CA VAL A 362 12.34 7.11 -6.16
C VAL A 362 12.67 7.41 -7.62
N LEU A 363 11.72 7.95 -8.37
CA LEU A 363 11.92 8.32 -9.77
C LEU A 363 12.92 9.48 -9.95
N SER A 364 12.90 10.47 -9.05
CA SER A 364 13.87 11.58 -9.09
C SER A 364 15.28 11.07 -8.80
N ALA A 365 15.47 10.27 -7.76
CA ALA A 365 16.76 9.69 -7.40
C ALA A 365 17.30 8.72 -8.49
N ALA A 366 16.42 8.03 -9.23
CA ALA A 366 16.83 7.24 -10.38
C ALA A 366 17.32 8.14 -11.54
N THR A 367 16.63 9.25 -11.79
CA THR A 367 17.01 10.25 -12.81
C THR A 367 18.35 10.90 -12.47
N ASP A 368 18.56 11.32 -11.23
CA ASP A 368 19.80 11.95 -10.77
C ASP A 368 21.00 11.00 -10.88
N ARG A 369 20.82 9.71 -10.51
CA ARG A 369 21.86 8.69 -10.69
C ARG A 369 22.21 8.45 -12.15
N ALA A 370 21.20 8.45 -13.05
CA ALA A 370 21.43 8.32 -14.47
C ALA A 370 22.20 9.53 -15.03
N ALA A 371 21.86 10.75 -14.59
CA ALA A 371 22.57 11.97 -14.97
C ALA A 371 24.03 11.97 -14.48
N ALA A 372 24.27 11.63 -13.21
CA ALA A 372 25.62 11.53 -12.66
C ALA A 372 26.48 10.46 -13.37
N GLY A 373 25.87 9.32 -13.72
CA GLY A 373 26.53 8.28 -14.51
C GLY A 373 26.90 8.75 -15.92
N ALA A 374 26.02 9.53 -16.57
CA ALA A 374 26.28 10.13 -17.87
C ALA A 374 27.41 11.17 -17.82
N GLU A 375 27.44 12.06 -16.82
CA GLU A 375 28.52 13.04 -16.62
C GLU A 375 29.88 12.36 -16.38
N THR A 376 29.89 11.27 -15.61
CA THR A 376 31.12 10.49 -15.36
C THR A 376 31.62 9.79 -16.63
N SER A 377 30.71 9.37 -17.53
CA SER A 377 31.06 8.73 -18.80
C SER A 377 31.66 9.70 -19.84
N VAL A 378 31.32 10.99 -19.79
CA VAL A 378 31.87 12.02 -20.70
C VAL A 378 33.31 12.42 -20.32
N LEU A 379 33.69 12.26 -19.05
CA LEU A 379 35.04 12.50 -18.56
C LEU A 379 36.04 11.38 -18.88
N MET A 380 35.56 10.20 -19.32
CA MET A 380 36.41 9.11 -19.79
C MET A 380 36.51 9.09 -21.33
N ARG A 381 36.87 10.21 -21.96
CA ARG A 381 37.46 10.14 -23.31
C ARG A 381 38.90 9.68 -23.18
N VAL A 382 39.12 8.40 -23.47
CA VAL A 382 40.44 7.83 -23.71
C VAL A 382 41.13 8.69 -24.76
N ARG A 383 42.21 9.37 -24.36
CA ARG A 383 43.19 9.92 -25.32
C ARG A 383 43.86 8.70 -25.94
N ASP A 384 43.71 8.55 -27.25
CA ASP A 384 44.45 7.55 -28.04
C ASP A 384 45.95 7.68 -27.78
N PRO A 385 46.65 6.63 -27.34
CA PRO A 385 48.11 6.63 -27.29
C PRO A 385 48.62 6.11 -28.63
N GLY A 386 48.83 7.02 -29.58
CA GLY A 386 49.46 6.68 -30.84
C GLY A 386 49.99 7.93 -31.52
N GLU A 387 51.23 8.32 -31.18
CA GLU A 387 52.22 8.88 -32.12
C GLU A 387 53.54 9.18 -31.38
N ASP A 388 54.54 8.33 -31.66
CA ASP A 388 55.99 8.54 -31.81
C ASP A 388 56.78 9.53 -30.92
N ASN A 389 57.73 8.99 -30.13
CA ASN A 389 59.17 9.29 -30.30
C ASN A 389 60.08 8.33 -29.49
N PRO A 390 61.33 8.04 -29.94
CA PRO A 390 62.15 6.95 -29.39
C PRO A 390 63.40 7.39 -28.59
N VAL A 391 64.01 6.38 -27.92
CA VAL A 391 65.41 6.25 -27.41
C VAL A 391 65.86 7.11 -26.22
N THR A 392 66.25 6.46 -25.11
CA THR A 392 67.67 6.28 -24.67
C THR A 392 67.76 5.45 -23.38
N GLU A 393 68.63 4.45 -23.41
CA GLU A 393 69.18 3.69 -22.28
C GLU A 393 69.88 4.60 -21.26
N ASN A 394 69.90 4.19 -19.99
CA ASN A 394 71.00 4.39 -19.04
C ASN A 394 70.82 3.46 -17.82
N GLU A 395 71.45 2.29 -17.93
CA GLU A 395 72.51 1.73 -17.06
C GLU A 395 72.67 2.07 -15.56
N TYR A 396 72.99 1.00 -14.81
CA TYR A 396 73.62 0.84 -13.48
C TYR A 396 72.86 1.31 -12.22
N GLY A 397 72.79 0.58 -11.11
CA GLY A 397 73.46 -0.66 -10.66
C GLY A 397 73.61 -0.64 -9.13
N VAL A 398 73.93 -1.80 -8.53
CA VAL A 398 74.59 -1.98 -7.21
C VAL A 398 73.65 -1.78 -6.00
N ASP A 399 73.63 -2.58 -4.91
CA ASP A 399 74.22 -3.85 -4.48
C ASP A 399 73.70 -4.13 -3.04
N SER A 400 73.68 -5.41 -2.65
CA SER A 400 73.85 -6.03 -1.30
C SER A 400 73.12 -5.45 -0.05
N THR A 401 72.67 -6.20 0.96
CA THR A 401 73.20 -7.37 1.69
C THR A 401 72.09 -8.00 2.57
N GLU A 402 72.21 -9.30 2.84
CA GLU A 402 71.49 -10.06 3.88
C GLU A 402 71.84 -9.65 5.31
N ALA A 403 70.90 -9.85 6.26
CA ALA A 403 71.19 -10.24 7.64
C ALA A 403 70.01 -11.02 8.26
N VAL A 404 70.32 -12.21 8.75
CA VAL A 404 69.50 -13.19 9.50
C VAL A 404 69.58 -12.81 11.00
N ILE A 405 68.55 -12.97 11.86
CA ILE A 405 68.26 -14.14 12.72
C ILE A 405 67.01 -13.88 13.59
N GLU A 406 66.16 -14.91 13.67
CA GLU A 406 65.18 -15.37 14.68
C GLU A 406 64.79 -14.49 15.89
N ASN A 407 63.47 -14.37 16.12
CA ASN A 407 62.87 -14.83 17.38
C ASN A 407 61.34 -14.97 17.33
N ALA A 408 60.87 -15.94 18.10
CA ALA A 408 59.50 -16.43 18.21
C ALA A 408 58.53 -15.49 18.95
N SER A 409 57.28 -15.40 18.49
CA SER A 409 56.09 -15.39 19.35
C SER A 409 54.82 -15.65 18.51
N ALA A 410 53.85 -16.32 19.13
CA ALA A 410 52.61 -16.77 18.52
C ALA A 410 51.60 -15.63 18.30
N ASP A 411 51.02 -15.55 17.11
CA ASP A 411 49.86 -14.71 16.81
C ASP A 411 48.59 -15.58 16.77
N PRO A 412 47.60 -15.36 17.66
CA PRO A 412 46.39 -16.14 17.73
C PRO A 412 45.21 -15.45 17.02
N THR A 413 45.24 -15.23 15.69
CA THR A 413 44.04 -14.73 14.97
C THR A 413 43.85 -15.22 13.51
N VAL A 414 44.39 -16.39 13.12
CA VAL A 414 44.09 -16.99 11.80
C VAL A 414 43.06 -18.13 11.94
N PRO A 415 41.82 -18.02 11.41
CA PRO A 415 40.89 -19.14 11.37
C PRO A 415 41.36 -20.21 10.38
N PRO A 416 41.15 -21.51 10.65
CA PRO A 416 41.65 -22.57 9.78
C PRO A 416 40.96 -22.54 8.41
N PRO A 417 41.67 -22.87 7.31
CA PRO A 417 41.07 -22.95 5.99
C PRO A 417 40.03 -24.10 5.93
N ARG A 418 38.83 -23.81 5.41
CA ARG A 418 37.81 -24.84 5.18
C ARG A 418 38.27 -25.80 4.07
N PRO A 419 37.98 -27.11 4.19
CA PRO A 419 38.26 -28.07 3.13
C PRO A 419 37.42 -27.76 1.87
N PRO A 420 37.95 -28.07 0.67
CA PRO A 420 37.24 -27.84 -0.58
C PRO A 420 36.00 -28.74 -0.66
N VAL A 421 34.85 -28.14 -0.96
CA VAL A 421 33.61 -28.86 -1.27
C VAL A 421 33.61 -29.15 -2.77
N GLU A 422 33.78 -30.41 -3.15
CA GLU A 422 33.47 -30.87 -4.51
C GLU A 422 31.96 -30.85 -4.70
N VAL A 423 31.47 -29.89 -5.49
CA VAL A 423 30.07 -29.84 -5.91
C VAL A 423 29.97 -30.56 -7.25
N GLU A 424 29.35 -31.74 -7.28
CA GLU A 424 28.99 -32.38 -8.55
C GLU A 424 28.03 -31.46 -9.33
N PRO A 425 28.26 -31.23 -10.63
CA PRO A 425 27.41 -30.34 -11.42
C PRO A 425 26.02 -30.95 -11.60
N MET A 426 25.04 -30.33 -10.94
CA MET A 426 23.63 -30.62 -11.17
C MET A 426 23.27 -30.30 -12.62
N SER A 427 22.77 -31.28 -13.36
CA SER A 427 22.34 -31.11 -14.75
C SER A 427 21.13 -30.20 -14.81
N VAL A 428 21.33 -28.95 -15.23
CA VAL A 428 20.25 -27.98 -15.45
C VAL A 428 19.59 -28.29 -16.78
N GLU A 429 18.36 -28.82 -16.75
CA GLU A 429 17.50 -28.85 -17.93
C GLU A 429 17.19 -27.41 -18.39
N PRO A 430 17.30 -27.09 -19.69
CA PRO A 430 16.97 -25.76 -20.18
C PRO A 430 15.46 -25.50 -20.02
N THR A 431 15.13 -24.37 -19.39
CA THR A 431 13.75 -23.91 -19.27
C THR A 431 13.18 -23.54 -20.65
N PRO A 432 11.90 -23.86 -20.95
CA PRO A 432 11.29 -23.53 -22.22
C PRO A 432 11.17 -22.00 -22.38
N THR A 433 11.67 -21.49 -23.49
CA THR A 433 11.72 -20.06 -23.81
C THR A 433 10.32 -19.49 -24.08
N LYS A 434 9.74 -18.83 -23.07
CA LYS A 434 8.44 -18.14 -23.13
C LYS A 434 8.45 -16.82 -23.94
N LYS A 435 9.18 -16.76 -25.07
CA LYS A 435 9.20 -15.57 -25.96
C LYS A 435 8.15 -15.61 -27.09
N SER A 436 7.48 -16.72 -27.35
CA SER A 436 6.51 -16.85 -28.45
C SER A 436 5.08 -16.41 -28.13
N PHE A 437 4.68 -16.33 -26.84
CA PHE A 437 3.29 -16.03 -26.47
C PHE A 437 2.87 -14.56 -26.65
N LYS A 438 3.80 -13.60 -26.55
CA LYS A 438 3.49 -12.17 -26.77
C LYS A 438 3.20 -11.87 -28.25
N ILE A 439 3.95 -12.50 -29.16
CA ILE A 439 3.77 -12.33 -30.61
C ILE A 439 2.43 -12.94 -31.06
N LEU A 440 2.06 -14.12 -30.51
CA LEU A 440 0.81 -14.79 -30.85
C LEU A 440 -0.45 -14.00 -30.43
N LYS A 441 -0.41 -13.33 -29.27
CA LYS A 441 -1.51 -12.47 -28.80
C LYS A 441 -1.69 -11.22 -29.66
N LEU A 442 -0.58 -10.59 -30.09
CA LEU A 442 -0.60 -9.42 -30.98
C LEU A 442 -1.14 -9.75 -32.38
N THR A 443 -0.79 -10.92 -32.93
CA THR A 443 -1.30 -11.35 -34.24
C THR A 443 -2.81 -11.66 -34.21
N LEU A 444 -3.31 -12.25 -33.12
CA LEU A 444 -4.74 -12.55 -32.98
C LEU A 444 -5.60 -11.28 -32.85
N ALA A 445 -5.12 -10.30 -32.08
CA ALA A 445 -5.79 -8.99 -31.95
C ALA A 445 -5.85 -8.24 -33.30
N ALA A 446 -4.75 -8.24 -34.07
CA ALA A 446 -4.73 -7.63 -35.40
C ALA A 446 -5.69 -8.31 -36.38
N LEU A 447 -5.83 -9.63 -36.32
CA LEU A 447 -6.76 -10.39 -37.16
C LEU A 447 -8.22 -10.10 -36.83
N LEU A 448 -8.57 -9.95 -35.55
CA LEU A 448 -9.92 -9.58 -35.11
C LEU A 448 -10.29 -8.15 -35.53
N ILE A 449 -9.35 -7.20 -35.47
CA ILE A 449 -9.56 -5.83 -35.93
C ILE A 449 -9.77 -5.79 -37.45
N ALA A 450 -8.95 -6.52 -38.21
CA ALA A 450 -9.09 -6.62 -39.66
C ALA A 450 -10.43 -7.26 -40.05
N PHE A 451 -10.85 -8.31 -39.34
CA PHE A 451 -12.14 -8.97 -39.58
C PHE A 451 -13.33 -8.05 -39.28
N GLY A 452 -13.28 -7.28 -38.18
CA GLY A 452 -14.30 -6.28 -37.85
C GLY A 452 -14.42 -5.18 -38.91
N LEU A 453 -13.29 -4.70 -39.43
CA LEU A 453 -13.26 -3.70 -40.51
C LEU A 453 -13.87 -4.24 -41.81
N VAL A 454 -13.54 -5.47 -42.20
CA VAL A 454 -14.10 -6.11 -43.41
C VAL A 454 -15.61 -6.31 -43.26
N MET A 455 -16.08 -6.78 -42.10
CA MET A 455 -17.52 -7.00 -41.88
C MET A 455 -18.31 -5.69 -41.93
N THR A 456 -17.76 -4.61 -41.39
CA THR A 456 -18.36 -3.27 -41.44
C THR A 456 -18.41 -2.74 -42.88
N PHE A 457 -17.39 -3.03 -43.69
CA PHE A 457 -17.35 -2.62 -45.10
C PHE A 457 -18.36 -3.40 -45.96
N VAL A 458 -18.56 -4.70 -45.68
CA VAL A 458 -19.51 -5.56 -46.40
C VAL A 458 -20.97 -5.20 -46.08
N GLN A 459 -21.27 -4.77 -44.84
CA GLN A 459 -22.62 -4.34 -44.47
C GLN A 459 -22.97 -2.91 -44.95
N GLY A 460 -21.97 -2.08 -45.26
CA GLY A 460 -22.18 -0.68 -45.68
C GLY A 460 -22.61 -0.46 -47.14
N PHE A 461 -22.52 -1.48 -48.01
CA PHE A 461 -22.77 -1.32 -49.47
C PHE A 461 -23.95 -2.14 -50.02
N GLY A 462 -24.75 -2.78 -49.17
CA GLY A 462 -25.91 -3.60 -49.57
C GLY A 462 -27.20 -2.80 -49.82
N GLY A 463 -27.22 -2.00 -50.88
CA GLY A 463 -28.38 -1.76 -51.77
C GLY A 463 -29.76 -1.44 -51.18
N GLN A 464 -30.13 -0.15 -51.26
CA GLN A 464 -31.51 0.27 -51.51
C GLN A 464 -32.04 -0.37 -52.81
N SER A 465 -33.21 -0.99 -52.75
CA SER A 465 -34.05 -1.22 -53.93
C SER A 465 -35.48 -0.81 -53.61
N ALA A 466 -35.95 0.18 -54.36
CA ALA A 466 -37.26 0.81 -54.27
C ALA A 466 -38.34 0.08 -55.07
N GLY A 467 -39.58 0.16 -54.57
CA GLY A 467 -40.82 0.20 -55.36
C GLY A 467 -41.80 -0.98 -55.17
N PRO A 468 -43.10 -0.81 -55.51
CA PRO A 468 -44.00 0.32 -55.27
C PRO A 468 -45.26 -0.12 -54.47
N GLY A 469 -46.03 0.85 -53.97
CA GLY A 469 -47.18 0.61 -53.07
C GLY A 469 -48.43 0.04 -53.73
N ILE A 470 -49.34 -0.49 -52.90
CA ILE A 470 -50.78 -0.63 -53.16
C ILE A 470 -51.55 -0.33 -51.87
N VAL A 471 -52.60 0.47 -52.05
CA VAL A 471 -53.65 0.90 -51.12
C VAL A 471 -54.67 -0.23 -50.90
N GLN A 472 -55.15 -0.48 -49.67
CA GLN A 472 -56.60 -0.56 -49.37
C GLN A 472 -56.95 -0.72 -47.89
N GLN A 473 -57.99 0.02 -47.51
CA GLN A 473 -58.79 -0.10 -46.28
C GLN A 473 -59.42 -1.50 -46.11
N ALA A 474 -59.69 -1.92 -44.87
CA ALA A 474 -61.06 -2.03 -44.33
C ALA A 474 -61.11 -2.72 -42.96
N LYS A 475 -61.93 -2.12 -42.08
CA LYS A 475 -62.56 -2.59 -40.83
C LYS A 475 -61.72 -2.76 -39.57
#